data_AF-A0A821XR01-F1
#
_entry.id   AF-A0A821XR01-F1
#
_cell.length_a   1.000
_cell.length_b   1.000
_cell.length_c   1.000
_cell.angle_alpha   90.00
_cell.angle_beta   90.00
_cell.angle_gamma   90.00
#
_symmetry.space_group_name_H-M   'P 1'
#
loop_
_entity.id
_entity.type
_entity.pdbx_description
1 polymer ?
#
loop_
_entity_poly.entity_id
_entity_poly.type
_entity_poly.pdbx_seq_one_letter_code
_entity_poly.pdbx_strand_id
1 'polypeptide(L)' 'MELLGVTGVEDKLQVDVRQTLESLHNSGIKIWMLTGDKLETATCIAKSSKLIRRND' A
#
# COMPACT_ATOMS: atom_id res chain seq x y z
N MET A 1 -8.99 -10.34 30.13
CA MET A 1 -8.55 -10.86 28.82
C MET A 1 -7.06 -10.56 28.71
N GLU A 2 -6.20 -11.57 28.55
CA GLU A 2 -4.74 -11.38 28.38
C GLU A 2 -4.36 -11.59 26.91
N LEU A 3 -3.44 -10.77 26.41
CA LEU A 3 -2.93 -10.89 25.04
C LEU A 3 -1.95 -12.06 24.97
N LEU A 4 -2.25 -13.05 24.12
CA LEU A 4 -1.41 -14.24 23.95
C LEU A 4 -0.43 -14.12 22.77
N GLY A 5 -0.72 -13.27 21.79
CA GLY A 5 0.12 -13.06 20.61
C GLY A 5 -0.60 -12.34 19.48
N VAL A 6 0.14 -12.02 18.42
CA VAL A 6 -0.34 -11.39 17.19
C VAL A 6 0.23 -12.15 15.99
N THR A 7 -0.55 -12.23 14.92
CA THR A 7 -0.09 -12.72 13.61
C THR A 7 -0.39 -11.67 12.54
N GLY A 8 0.30 -11.74 11.41
CA GLY A 8 0.09 -10.84 10.29
C GLY A 8 0.36 -11.57 8.98
N VAL A 9 -0.47 -11.27 7.98
CA VAL A 9 -0.30 -11.75 6.60
C VAL A 9 -0.12 -10.53 5.72
N GLU A 10 0.91 -10.57 4.88
CA GLU A 10 1.15 -9.52 3.88
C GLU A 10 0.43 -9.90 2.58
N ASP A 11 -0.31 -8.95 2.03
CA ASP A 11 -0.79 -9.06 0.66
C ASP A 11 0.36 -8.71 -0.30
N LYS A 12 0.78 -9.73 -1.05
CA LYS A 12 2.01 -9.67 -1.82
C LYS A 12 1.81 -8.83 -3.07
N LEU A 13 2.53 -7.71 -3.11
CA LEU A 13 2.58 -6.88 -4.30
C LEU A 13 3.28 -7.59 -5.47
N GLN A 14 2.91 -7.18 -6.68
CA GLN A 14 3.67 -7.55 -7.86
C GLN A 14 5.10 -7.00 -7.79
N VAL A 15 5.99 -7.64 -8.54
CA VAL A 15 7.39 -7.23 -8.68
C VAL A 15 7.43 -5.79 -9.21
N ASP A 16 8.34 -4.99 -8.67
CA ASP A 16 8.62 -3.60 -9.09
C ASP A 16 7.50 -2.57 -8.96
N VAL A 17 6.36 -2.88 -8.31
CA VAL A 17 5.28 -1.91 -8.07
C VAL A 17 5.80 -0.62 -7.41
N ARG A 18 6.63 -0.76 -6.36
CA ARG A 18 7.20 0.38 -5.64
C ARG A 18 8.09 1.25 -6.54
N GLN A 19 9.02 0.64 -7.25
CA GLN A 19 9.96 1.34 -8.12
C GLN A 19 9.23 2.04 -9.29
N THR A 20 8.19 1.39 -9.82
CA THR A 20 7.37 1.94 -10.89
C THR A 20 6.60 3.17 -10.40
N LEU A 21 5.91 3.08 -9.26
CA LEU A 21 5.18 4.20 -8.67
C LEU A 21 6.09 5.37 -8.34
N GLU A 22 7.29 5.11 -7.81
CA GLU A 22 8.29 6.15 -7.53
C GLU A 22 8.77 6.84 -8.81
N SER A 23 9.01 6.08 -9.89
CA SER A 23 9.41 6.64 -11.19
C SER A 23 8.32 7.52 -11.79
N LEU A 24 7.06 7.08 -11.73
CA LEU A 24 5.91 7.84 -12.19
C LEU A 24 5.74 9.13 -11.36
N HIS A 25 5.85 9.05 -10.04
CA HIS A 25 5.77 10.22 -9.16
C HIS A 25 6.89 11.23 -9.45
N ASN A 26 8.13 10.78 -9.64
CA ASN A 26 9.28 11.63 -9.95
C ASN A 26 9.15 12.30 -11.33
N SER A 27 8.39 11.70 -12.25
CA SER A 27 8.05 12.32 -13.54
C SER A 27 6.89 13.33 -13.46
N GLY A 28 6.31 13.56 -12.27
CA GLY A 28 5.21 14.48 -12.06
C GLY A 28 3.82 13.92 -12.38
N ILE A 29 3.70 12.60 -12.59
CA ILE A 29 2.43 11.93 -12.87
C ILE A 29 1.66 11.74 -11.56
N LYS A 30 0.40 12.20 -11.53
CA LYS A 30 -0.52 11.96 -10.42
C LYS A 30 -1.14 10.57 -10.54
N ILE A 31 -1.05 9.78 -9.47
CA ILE A 31 -1.49 8.38 -9.44
C ILE A 31 -2.64 8.25 -8.44
N TRP A 32 -3.69 7.54 -8.83
CA TRP A 32 -4.89 7.33 -8.03
C TRP A 32 -5.20 5.83 -7.98
N MET A 33 -5.63 5.33 -6.82
CA MET A 33 -6.12 3.96 -6.67
C MET A 33 -7.64 3.98 -6.63
N LEU A 34 -8.27 3.32 -7.60
CA LEU A 34 -9.69 3.01 -7.58
C LEU A 34 -9.82 1.51 -7.38
N THR A 35 -10.45 1.10 -6.29
CA THR A 35 -10.66 -0.30 -5.94
C THR A 35 -12.06 -0.50 -5.36
N GLY A 36 -12.63 -1.69 -5.60
CA GLY A 36 -13.88 -2.12 -4.98
C GLY A 36 -13.66 -2.94 -3.69
N ASP A 37 -12.43 -3.03 -3.22
CA ASP A 37 -12.09 -3.74 -1.99
C ASP A 37 -12.38 -2.90 -0.74
N LYS A 38 -12.33 -3.52 0.43
CA LYS A 38 -12.52 -2.87 1.72
C LYS A 38 -11.48 -1.78 1.95
N LEU A 39 -11.89 -0.74 2.69
CA LEU A 39 -11.06 0.42 2.98
C LEU A 39 -9.77 0.02 3.72
N GLU A 40 -9.84 -0.94 4.64
CA GLU A 40 -8.71 -1.40 5.43
C GLU A 40 -7.66 -2.06 4.53
N THR A 41 -8.09 -2.92 3.60
CA THR A 41 -7.20 -3.58 2.64
C THR A 41 -6.59 -2.57 1.68
N ALA A 42 -7.41 -1.67 1.11
CA ALA A 42 -6.93 -0.62 0.22
C ALA A 42 -5.88 0.28 0.90
N THR A 43 -6.10 0.63 2.17
CA THR A 43 -5.15 1.40 2.97
C THR A 43 -3.85 0.63 3.21
N CYS A 44 -3.93 -0.66 3.52
CA CYS A 44 -2.76 -1.53 3.63
C CYS A 44 -1.96 -1.58 2.33
N ILE A 45 -2.61 -1.82 1.18
CA ILE A 45 -1.96 -1.86 -0.13
C ILE A 45 -1.35 -0.50 -0.50
N ALA A 46 -2.06 0.61 -0.28
CA ALA A 46 -1.57 1.95 -0.58
C ALA A 46 -0.29 2.27 0.23
N LYS A 47 -0.23 1.85 1.50
CA LYS A 47 0.97 1.99 2.34
C LYS A 47 2.10 1.07 1.89
N SER A 48 1.82 -0.21 1.64
CA SER A 48 2.83 -1.20 1.22
C SER A 48 3.45 -0.86 -0.13
N SER A 49 2.64 -0.34 -1.06
CA SER A 49 3.07 0.08 -2.40
C SER A 49 3.76 1.44 -2.44
N LYS A 50 3.80 2.17 -1.32
CA LYS A 50 4.26 3.58 -1.24
C LYS A 50 3.46 4.55 -2.12
N LEU A 51 2.22 4.21 -2.47
CA LEU A 51 1.31 5.14 -3.13
C LEU A 51 0.96 6.32 -2.22
N ILE A 52 0.79 6.06 -0.92
CA ILE A 52 0.63 7.08 0.13
C ILE A 52 1.80 6.99 1.10
N ARG A 53 2.24 8.12 1.65
CA ARG A 53 3.29 8.14 2.65
C ARG A 53 2.72 7.78 4.02
N ARG A 54 3.58 7.27 4.89
CA ARG A 54 3.18 6.76 6.22
C ARG A 54 2.67 7.85 7.18
N ASN A 55 2.82 9.13 6.81
CA ASN A 55 2.45 10.30 7.60
C ASN A 55 1.31 11.14 6.97
N ASP A 56 0.64 10.60 5.94
CA ASP A 56 -0.58 11.19 5.37
C ASP A 56 -1.83 10.73 6.13
#